data_AF-A0A397G1E6-F1
#
_entry.id   AF-A0A397G1E6-F1
#
_cell.length_a   1.000
_cell.length_b   1.000
_cell.length_c   1.000
_cell.angle_alpha   90.00
_cell.angle_beta   90.00
_cell.angle_gamma   90.00
#
_symmetry.space_group_name_H-M   'P 1'
#
loop_
_entity.id
_entity.type
_entity.pdbx_description
1 polymer ?
#
loop_
_entity_poly.entity_id
_entity_poly.type
_entity_poly.pdbx_seq_one_letter_code
_entity_poly.pdbx_strand_id
1 'polypeptide(L)'
;MAYMSETTKNTRRSHWKGLNFAGTIDWAVDLQRFTVDDYSTDVLEPGAPKLENCTGTYTTFEAIKQDAAGFSDECRAQYVLQALQANLTGSLSRYYAMMADGYDEKFKTYADAVVQGSTKVVEEFMLDHGNEYFGCIVTKPSPAVTTAWECGQTRNTRMYICEPPKYRYRNVSQACPPDYSKRGEMPPAKGLRYSQSVYWTMNEDKAAQFWADLYSETGVAQEDITWENVHHYFCAPTEKHCGDSNWDYNFPVPKGFKREDVIDPRDVVTEAHGRLQDLKPQLDDAVRRVKEGTYLGLTDDLVDAVSLPIFMVADAVENMKSIVKVAEEMDREKRKAILFAFLSASFFFVPVVGEIVSGLTSLVTIGRIVALMGTVGNVALDIYTVVDDDKNAPLAIFNLILAPLALLDIARVSRAANFRRAMPGDELSKLGDKLAARMDMISRIKDRCSI
;
A
#
# COMPACT_ATOMS: atom_id res chain seq x y z
N MET A 1 -7.68 -25.99 29.35
CA MET A 1 -7.22 -27.21 30.05
C MET A 1 -7.97 -27.29 31.38
N ALA A 2 -8.46 -28.46 31.80
CA ALA A 2 -9.23 -28.57 33.03
C ALA A 2 -8.79 -29.81 33.83
N TYR A 3 -8.40 -29.58 35.09
CA TYR A 3 -8.15 -30.63 36.07
C TYR A 3 -9.36 -31.56 36.18
N MET A 4 -9.12 -32.87 36.31
CA MET A 4 -10.16 -33.89 36.36
C MET A 4 -9.98 -34.75 37.61
N SER A 5 -11.05 -34.90 38.40
CA SER A 5 -11.00 -35.74 39.60
C SER A 5 -10.72 -37.21 39.26
N GLU A 6 -10.07 -37.93 40.18
CA GLU A 6 -9.73 -39.35 40.03
C GLU A 6 -10.98 -40.21 39.73
N THR A 7 -12.12 -39.88 40.32
CA THR A 7 -13.41 -40.53 40.05
C THR A 7 -13.84 -40.36 38.60
N THR A 8 -13.74 -39.15 38.05
CA THR A 8 -14.13 -38.85 36.66
C THR A 8 -13.19 -39.55 35.68
N LYS A 9 -11.89 -39.54 35.99
CA LYS A 9 -10.84 -40.20 35.22
C LYS A 9 -11.06 -41.72 35.15
N ASN A 10 -11.29 -42.37 36.28
CA ASN A 10 -11.52 -43.82 36.34
C ASN A 10 -12.84 -44.22 35.67
N THR A 11 -13.89 -43.39 35.79
CA THR A 11 -15.15 -43.60 35.08
C THR A 11 -14.94 -43.57 33.56
N ARG A 12 -14.16 -42.60 33.05
CA ARG A 12 -13.83 -42.51 31.62
C ARG A 12 -12.97 -43.68 31.15
N ARG A 13 -11.94 -44.07 31.91
CA ARG A 13 -11.12 -45.25 31.60
C ARG A 13 -11.97 -46.50 31.46
N SER A 14 -12.90 -46.71 32.39
CA SER A 14 -13.84 -47.85 32.35
C SER A 14 -14.76 -47.78 31.11
N HIS A 15 -15.30 -46.61 30.82
CA HIS A 15 -16.15 -46.38 29.64
C HIS A 15 -15.42 -46.71 28.32
N TRP A 16 -14.21 -46.19 28.12
CA TRP A 16 -13.44 -46.42 26.90
C TRP A 16 -12.90 -47.85 26.80
N LYS A 17 -12.56 -48.49 27.93
CA LYS A 17 -12.22 -49.91 27.98
C LYS A 17 -13.39 -50.81 27.55
N GLY A 18 -14.62 -50.43 27.91
CA GLY A 18 -15.84 -51.12 27.47
C GLY A 18 -16.12 -51.02 25.97
N LEU A 19 -15.49 -50.08 25.27
CA LEU A 19 -15.61 -49.87 23.82
C LEU A 19 -14.45 -50.52 23.03
N ASN A 20 -13.67 -51.41 23.64
CA ASN A 20 -12.51 -52.10 23.03
C ASN A 20 -11.41 -51.18 22.48
N PHE A 21 -11.29 -49.94 22.98
CA PHE A 21 -10.11 -49.13 22.70
C PHE A 21 -8.90 -49.74 23.41
N ALA A 22 -7.78 -49.90 22.70
CA ALA A 22 -6.54 -50.52 23.19
C ALA A 22 -5.82 -49.71 24.30
N GLY A 23 -6.34 -48.53 24.65
CA GLY A 23 -5.86 -47.71 25.74
C GLY A 23 -6.57 -46.36 25.80
N THR A 24 -6.25 -45.58 26.84
CA THR A 24 -6.63 -44.17 26.97
C THR A 24 -5.35 -43.36 27.18
N ILE A 25 -5.17 -42.26 26.44
CA ILE A 25 -4.05 -41.34 26.67
C ILE A 25 -4.41 -40.32 27.74
N ASP A 26 -3.53 -40.16 28.74
CA ASP A 26 -3.63 -39.13 29.77
C ASP A 26 -2.51 -38.12 29.53
N TRP A 27 -2.86 -36.92 29.09
CA TRP A 27 -1.91 -35.92 28.60
C TRP A 27 -1.59 -34.84 29.65
N ALA A 28 -2.17 -34.92 30.85
CA ALA A 28 -1.94 -33.98 31.96
C ALA A 28 -1.75 -34.75 33.28
N VAL A 29 -0.85 -35.74 33.25
CA VAL A 29 -0.52 -36.56 34.44
C VAL A 29 0.12 -35.69 35.54
N ASP A 30 0.85 -34.63 35.18
CA ASP A 30 1.57 -33.78 36.14
C ASP A 30 0.65 -32.91 37.03
N LEU A 31 -0.62 -32.70 36.63
CA LEU A 31 -1.56 -31.86 37.38
C LEU A 31 -2.36 -32.65 38.44
N GLN A 32 -2.11 -33.95 38.61
CA GLN A 32 -2.95 -34.82 39.43
C GLN A 32 -2.66 -34.73 40.92
N ARG A 33 -1.41 -34.42 41.29
CA ARG A 33 -1.02 -34.26 42.69
C ARG A 33 0.28 -33.45 42.77
N PHE A 34 0.21 -32.27 43.36
CA PHE A 34 1.41 -31.59 43.86
C PHE A 34 1.70 -32.15 45.27
N THR A 35 2.81 -32.85 45.41
CA THR A 35 3.37 -33.29 46.69
C THR A 35 4.41 -32.28 47.17
N VAL A 36 4.77 -32.31 48.45
CA VAL A 36 5.78 -31.39 48.99
C VAL A 36 7.16 -31.63 48.35
N ASP A 37 7.37 -32.82 47.80
CA ASP A 37 8.57 -33.18 47.02
C ASP A 37 8.62 -32.49 45.65
N ASP A 38 7.47 -32.06 45.10
CA ASP A 38 7.39 -31.27 43.86
C ASP A 38 7.74 -29.78 44.08
N TYR A 39 7.87 -29.36 45.35
CA TYR A 39 8.38 -28.04 45.75
C TYR A 39 9.85 -28.07 46.20
N SER A 40 10.55 -29.18 45.97
CA SER A 40 11.99 -29.25 46.14
C SER A 40 12.67 -28.39 45.07
N THR A 41 13.33 -27.32 45.50
CA THR A 41 14.13 -26.43 44.64
C THR A 41 15.39 -27.08 44.06
N ASP A 42 15.62 -28.39 44.25
CA ASP A 42 16.94 -28.99 44.06
C ASP A 42 16.98 -30.29 43.24
N VAL A 43 15.98 -30.61 42.40
CA VAL A 43 16.15 -31.70 41.42
C VAL A 43 15.57 -31.33 40.05
N LEU A 44 16.33 -30.49 39.33
CA LEU A 44 16.43 -30.68 37.87
C LEU A 44 16.84 -32.15 37.64
N GLU A 45 16.13 -32.88 36.78
CA GLU A 45 16.54 -34.23 36.40
C GLU A 45 18.05 -34.25 36.10
N PRO A 46 18.83 -35.14 36.72
CA PRO A 46 20.27 -35.21 36.47
C PRO A 46 20.48 -35.63 35.02
N GLY A 47 20.74 -34.64 34.16
CA GLY A 47 20.86 -34.83 32.71
C GLY A 47 20.10 -33.79 31.87
N ALA A 48 19.28 -32.92 32.46
CA ALA A 48 18.73 -31.78 31.73
C ALA A 48 19.91 -30.92 31.22
N PRO A 49 20.05 -30.70 29.89
CA PRO A 49 21.11 -29.87 29.35
C PRO A 49 21.06 -28.50 30.03
N LYS A 50 22.19 -28.07 30.59
CA LYS A 50 22.29 -26.73 31.14
C LYS A 50 22.16 -25.77 29.95
N LEU A 51 21.02 -25.07 29.86
CA LEU A 51 20.78 -24.07 28.83
C LEU A 51 21.97 -23.12 28.79
N GLU A 52 22.57 -22.97 27.60
CA GLU A 52 23.69 -22.08 27.43
C GLU A 52 23.27 -20.64 27.75
N ASN A 53 24.17 -19.89 28.38
CA ASN A 53 23.91 -18.49 28.66
C ASN A 53 24.12 -17.66 27.39
N CYS A 54 23.02 -17.22 26.79
CA CYS A 54 23.00 -16.42 25.56
C CYS A 54 23.46 -14.97 25.82
N THR A 55 24.78 -14.75 25.87
CA THR A 55 25.40 -13.46 26.21
C THR A 55 25.53 -12.48 25.04
N GLY A 56 25.30 -12.94 23.80
CA GLY A 56 25.37 -12.12 22.59
C GLY A 56 24.31 -11.01 22.56
N THR A 57 24.65 -9.89 21.95
CA THR A 57 23.72 -8.78 21.70
C THR A 57 23.76 -8.43 20.22
N TYR A 58 22.62 -8.60 19.55
CA TYR A 58 22.48 -8.39 18.11
C TYR A 58 21.36 -7.40 17.83
N THR A 59 21.64 -6.43 16.96
CA THR A 59 20.68 -5.39 16.55
C THR A 59 20.21 -5.55 15.11
N THR A 60 20.83 -6.45 14.33
CA THR A 60 20.49 -6.74 12.93
C THR A 60 20.48 -8.25 12.68
N PHE A 61 19.66 -8.70 11.73
CA PHE A 61 19.58 -10.11 11.37
C PHE A 61 20.86 -10.58 10.66
N GLU A 62 21.52 -9.69 9.92
CA GLU A 62 22.75 -9.96 9.17
C GLU A 62 23.88 -10.31 10.13
N ALA A 63 24.00 -9.60 11.25
CA ALA A 63 25.01 -9.88 12.26
C ALA A 63 24.78 -11.27 12.91
N ILE A 64 23.52 -11.62 13.18
CA ILE A 64 23.16 -12.96 13.71
C ILE A 64 23.56 -14.05 12.71
N LYS A 65 23.25 -13.84 11.43
CA LYS A 65 23.58 -14.80 10.37
C LYS A 65 25.08 -14.98 10.20
N GLN A 66 25.87 -13.90 10.29
CA GLN A 66 27.33 -13.95 10.18
C GLN A 66 27.96 -14.72 11.35
N ASP A 67 27.40 -14.56 12.54
CA ASP A 67 27.90 -15.20 13.76
C ASP A 67 27.23 -16.55 14.07
N ALA A 68 26.39 -17.08 13.17
CA ALA A 68 25.54 -18.23 13.43
C ALA A 68 26.26 -19.54 13.81
N ALA A 69 27.58 -19.61 13.60
CA ALA A 69 28.45 -20.72 14.01
C ALA A 69 29.08 -20.51 15.40
N GLY A 70 28.97 -19.31 15.97
CA GLY A 70 29.63 -18.88 17.20
C GLY A 70 28.76 -18.97 18.45
N PHE A 71 27.52 -19.43 18.35
CA PHE A 71 26.59 -19.61 19.47
C PHE A 71 25.67 -20.81 19.24
N SER A 72 25.09 -21.34 20.32
CA SER A 72 24.20 -22.50 20.26
C SER A 72 22.80 -22.20 19.75
N ASP A 73 22.13 -23.25 19.27
CA ASP A 73 20.83 -23.16 18.64
C ASP A 73 19.75 -22.60 19.58
N GLU A 74 19.89 -22.84 20.88
CA GLU A 74 19.01 -22.32 21.93
C GLU A 74 19.00 -20.79 22.00
N CYS A 75 20.09 -20.14 21.55
CA CYS A 75 20.22 -18.68 21.57
C CYS A 75 19.66 -17.98 20.33
N ARG A 76 19.40 -18.71 19.24
CA ARG A 76 18.93 -18.14 17.96
C ARG A 76 17.69 -17.29 18.13
N ALA A 77 16.67 -17.83 18.78
CA ALA A 77 15.39 -17.15 18.98
C ALA A 77 15.54 -15.87 19.83
N GLN A 78 16.36 -15.92 20.88
CA GLN A 78 16.67 -14.76 21.71
C GLN A 78 17.35 -13.65 20.89
N TYR A 79 18.33 -13.99 20.05
CA TYR A 79 19.04 -13.00 19.24
C TYR A 79 18.15 -12.42 18.15
N VAL A 80 17.31 -13.23 17.50
CA VAL A 80 16.32 -12.75 16.53
C VAL A 80 15.34 -11.78 17.19
N LEU A 81 14.87 -12.08 18.40
CA LEU A 81 13.97 -11.20 19.16
C LEU A 81 14.64 -9.85 19.49
N GLN A 82 15.93 -9.85 19.83
CA GLN A 82 16.70 -8.61 20.04
C GLN A 82 16.82 -7.77 18.76
N ALA A 83 17.07 -8.41 17.61
CA ALA A 83 17.11 -7.71 16.33
C ALA A 83 15.73 -7.13 15.94
N LEU A 84 14.64 -7.86 16.22
CA LEU A 84 13.27 -7.38 16.03
C LEU A 84 12.96 -6.15 16.91
N GLN A 85 13.36 -6.17 18.19
CA GLN A 85 13.25 -5.04 19.11
C GLN A 85 14.01 -3.81 18.61
N ALA A 86 15.25 -4.00 18.15
CA ALA A 86 16.07 -2.93 17.59
C ALA A 86 15.47 -2.36 16.30
N ASN A 87 14.93 -3.24 15.44
CA ASN A 87 14.26 -2.84 14.20
C ASN A 87 13.02 -1.99 14.48
N LEU A 88 12.13 -2.43 15.38
CA LEU A 88 10.93 -1.68 15.77
C LEU A 88 11.31 -0.31 16.35
N THR A 89 12.28 -0.28 17.27
CA THR A 89 12.75 0.97 17.89
C THR A 89 13.33 1.93 16.85
N GLY A 90 14.16 1.43 15.93
CA GLY A 90 14.73 2.23 14.85
C GLY A 90 13.67 2.76 13.89
N SER A 91 12.66 1.96 13.56
CA SER A 91 11.56 2.35 12.68
C SER A 91 10.69 3.43 13.30
N LEU A 92 10.31 3.30 14.58
CA LEU A 92 9.57 4.35 15.29
C LEU A 92 10.36 5.66 15.40
N SER A 93 11.66 5.60 15.72
CA SER A 93 12.50 6.81 15.76
C SER A 93 12.56 7.52 14.41
N ARG A 94 12.68 6.77 13.31
CA ARG A 94 12.67 7.34 11.95
C ARG A 94 11.32 7.96 11.60
N TYR A 95 10.23 7.32 12.01
CA TYR A 95 8.89 7.87 11.84
C TYR A 95 8.77 9.25 12.50
N TYR A 96 9.08 9.35 13.80
CA TYR A 96 8.97 10.64 14.51
C TYR A 96 9.87 11.71 13.93
N ALA A 97 11.08 11.35 13.49
CA ALA A 97 11.98 12.29 12.81
C ALA A 97 11.38 12.83 11.50
N MET A 98 10.74 11.98 10.68
CA MET A 98 10.06 12.42 9.45
C MET A 98 8.84 13.29 9.74
N MET A 99 8.04 12.92 10.74
CA MET A 99 6.87 13.71 11.14
C MET A 99 7.27 15.11 11.60
N ALA A 100 8.42 15.24 12.28
CA ALA A 100 9.00 16.53 12.65
C ALA A 100 9.59 17.31 11.45
N ASP A 101 9.88 16.65 10.33
CA ASP A 101 10.50 17.21 9.12
C ASP A 101 9.48 17.44 7.98
N GLY A 102 8.36 18.07 8.30
CA GLY A 102 7.41 18.58 7.31
C GLY A 102 6.75 17.52 6.42
N TYR A 103 6.59 16.28 6.91
CA TYR A 103 5.99 15.18 6.17
C TYR A 103 4.61 15.54 5.58
N ASP A 104 3.75 16.23 6.34
CA ASP A 104 2.39 16.56 5.91
C ASP A 104 2.35 17.37 4.60
N GLU A 105 3.24 18.34 4.44
CA GLU A 105 3.31 19.14 3.20
C GLU A 105 3.88 18.33 2.03
N LYS A 106 4.86 17.46 2.30
CA LYS A 106 5.41 16.54 1.31
C LYS A 106 4.35 15.54 0.84
N PHE A 107 3.53 15.03 1.77
CA PHE A 107 2.40 14.14 1.46
C PHE A 107 1.31 14.85 0.65
N LYS A 108 0.93 16.09 0.98
CA LYS A 108 -0.03 16.87 0.16
C LYS A 108 0.43 17.01 -1.28
N THR A 109 1.71 17.32 -1.49
CA THR A 109 2.32 17.43 -2.83
C THR A 109 2.25 16.11 -3.58
N TYR A 110 2.51 15.00 -2.87
CA TYR A 110 2.36 13.65 -3.42
C TYR A 110 0.92 13.33 -3.77
N ALA A 111 -0.03 13.56 -2.88
CA ALA A 111 -1.43 13.24 -3.10
C ALA A 111 -2.01 14.09 -4.26
N ASP A 112 -1.58 15.34 -4.40
CA ASP A 112 -1.87 16.16 -5.58
C ASP A 112 -1.29 15.58 -6.86
N ALA A 113 -0.08 15.01 -6.80
CA ALA A 113 0.52 14.32 -7.94
C ALA A 113 -0.28 13.09 -8.37
N VAL A 114 -0.82 12.33 -7.41
CA VAL A 114 -1.64 11.14 -7.69
C VAL A 114 -2.97 11.57 -8.32
N VAL A 115 -3.66 12.56 -7.75
CA VAL A 115 -4.92 13.10 -8.31
C VAL A 115 -4.71 13.75 -9.68
N GLN A 116 -3.61 14.46 -9.90
CA GLN A 116 -3.31 14.98 -11.25
C GLN A 116 -2.95 13.87 -12.23
N GLY A 117 -2.28 12.81 -11.76
CA GLY A 117 -1.99 11.62 -12.55
C GLY A 117 -3.26 10.93 -13.02
N SER A 118 -4.27 10.86 -12.15
CA SER A 118 -5.53 10.19 -12.44
C SER A 118 -6.32 10.84 -13.58
N THR A 119 -6.40 12.17 -13.59
CA THR A 119 -7.04 12.90 -14.71
C THR A 119 -6.30 12.68 -16.02
N LYS A 120 -4.96 12.60 -15.97
CA LYS A 120 -4.13 12.42 -17.16
C LYS A 120 -4.32 11.06 -17.82
N VAL A 121 -4.63 10.00 -17.08
CA VAL A 121 -4.78 8.67 -17.68
C VAL A 121 -6.03 8.57 -18.56
N VAL A 122 -7.18 9.09 -18.09
CA VAL A 122 -8.40 9.16 -18.93
C VAL A 122 -8.18 10.07 -20.12
N GLU A 123 -7.47 11.16 -19.90
CA GLU A 123 -7.13 12.11 -20.95
C GLU A 123 -6.19 11.54 -22.02
N GLU A 124 -5.15 10.82 -21.63
CA GLU A 124 -4.25 10.09 -22.55
C GLU A 124 -5.05 9.05 -23.35
N PHE A 125 -5.91 8.26 -22.69
CA PHE A 125 -6.81 7.31 -23.37
C PHE A 125 -7.72 8.00 -24.40
N MET A 126 -8.34 9.13 -24.04
CA MET A 126 -9.19 9.91 -24.96
C MET A 126 -8.40 10.49 -26.13
N LEU A 127 -7.13 10.87 -25.94
CA LEU A 127 -6.29 11.40 -27.01
C LEU A 127 -5.77 10.30 -27.94
N ASP A 128 -5.57 9.09 -27.43
CA ASP A 128 -5.05 7.94 -28.17
C ASP A 128 -6.17 7.15 -28.90
N HIS A 129 -7.38 7.13 -28.34
CA HIS A 129 -8.52 6.37 -28.89
C HIS A 129 -9.73 7.22 -29.26
N GLY A 130 -9.64 8.54 -29.17
CA GLY A 130 -10.77 9.45 -29.38
C GLY A 130 -11.54 9.19 -30.68
N ASN A 131 -10.81 8.98 -31.79
CA ASN A 131 -11.40 8.76 -33.11
C ASN A 131 -12.06 7.38 -33.27
N GLU A 132 -11.80 6.45 -32.36
CA GLU A 132 -12.44 5.16 -32.34
C GLU A 132 -13.86 5.29 -31.82
N TYR A 133 -14.10 6.09 -30.78
CA TYR A 133 -15.37 6.12 -30.05
C TYR A 133 -16.19 7.39 -30.26
N PHE A 134 -15.57 8.51 -30.65
CA PHE A 134 -16.22 9.82 -30.68
C PHE A 134 -16.26 10.43 -32.08
N GLY A 135 -17.25 11.28 -32.30
CA GLY A 135 -17.23 12.33 -33.32
C GLY A 135 -16.78 13.66 -32.72
N CYS A 136 -15.96 14.41 -33.46
CA CYS A 136 -15.43 15.69 -32.99
C CYS A 136 -15.83 16.87 -33.89
N ILE A 137 -16.08 18.01 -33.23
CA ILE A 137 -16.19 19.31 -33.87
C ILE A 137 -15.06 20.18 -33.34
N VAL A 138 -14.30 20.80 -34.23
CA VAL A 138 -13.12 21.60 -33.88
C VAL A 138 -13.37 23.06 -34.19
N THR A 139 -13.13 23.92 -33.22
CA THR A 139 -13.16 25.37 -33.38
C THR A 139 -11.89 25.83 -34.07
N LYS A 140 -12.04 26.58 -35.17
CA LYS A 140 -10.91 27.08 -35.95
C LYS A 140 -10.95 28.58 -36.13
N PRO A 141 -9.80 29.26 -36.05
CA PRO A 141 -9.70 30.62 -36.51
C PRO A 141 -9.90 30.65 -38.03
N SER A 142 -10.91 31.38 -38.46
CA SER A 142 -11.09 31.87 -39.81
C SER A 142 -10.61 33.32 -39.82
N PRO A 143 -9.76 33.72 -40.77
CA PRO A 143 -9.55 35.14 -41.02
C PRO A 143 -10.93 35.76 -41.25
N ALA A 144 -11.31 36.81 -40.50
CA ALA A 144 -12.35 37.68 -41.04
C ALA A 144 -11.75 38.23 -42.34
N VAL A 145 -12.51 38.19 -43.42
CA VAL A 145 -12.10 38.85 -44.66
C VAL A 145 -12.01 40.35 -44.34
N THR A 146 -10.85 40.83 -43.89
CA THR A 146 -10.49 42.22 -44.00
C THR A 146 -10.08 42.38 -45.45
N THR A 147 -11.03 42.81 -46.27
CA THR A 147 -10.72 43.41 -47.57
C THR A 147 -9.55 44.38 -47.35
N ALA A 148 -8.51 44.25 -48.17
CA ALA A 148 -7.16 44.79 -47.96
C ALA A 148 -7.00 46.33 -47.93
N TRP A 149 -7.95 47.09 -47.36
CA TRP A 149 -8.00 48.55 -47.46
C TRP A 149 -8.02 49.32 -46.13
N GLU A 150 -8.03 48.66 -44.96
CA GLU A 150 -7.94 49.36 -43.66
C GLU A 150 -6.49 49.55 -43.16
N CYS A 151 -5.52 49.65 -44.07
CA CYS A 151 -4.18 50.15 -43.74
C CYS A 151 -4.21 51.69 -43.84
N GLY A 152 -4.42 52.39 -42.72
CA GLY A 152 -4.31 53.84 -42.69
C GLY A 152 -2.89 54.28 -43.04
N GLN A 153 -2.70 54.99 -44.16
CA GLN A 153 -1.44 55.65 -44.45
C GLN A 153 -1.23 56.80 -43.47
N THR A 154 -0.25 56.68 -42.57
CA THR A 154 0.27 57.85 -41.86
C THR A 154 1.21 58.60 -42.80
N ARG A 155 0.95 59.90 -43.02
CA ARG A 155 1.60 60.73 -44.05
C ARG A 155 3.11 60.98 -43.88
N ASN A 156 3.86 60.22 -43.08
CA ASN A 156 5.31 60.49 -42.95
C ASN A 156 6.24 59.34 -42.56
N THR A 157 5.80 58.08 -42.56
CA THR A 157 6.70 56.92 -42.45
C THR A 157 6.17 55.79 -43.30
N ARG A 158 7.03 55.13 -44.09
CA ARG A 158 6.69 53.92 -44.86
C ARG A 158 6.49 52.70 -43.93
N MET A 159 5.67 52.84 -42.89
CA MET A 159 5.36 51.78 -41.94
C MET A 159 3.85 51.57 -41.94
N TYR A 160 3.42 50.47 -42.56
CA TYR A 160 2.03 50.03 -42.50
C TYR A 160 1.79 49.48 -41.09
N ILE A 161 1.03 50.22 -40.27
CA ILE A 161 0.50 49.66 -39.02
C ILE A 161 -0.82 49.00 -39.39
N CYS A 162 -0.81 47.69 -39.58
CA CYS A 162 -2.03 46.91 -39.72
C CYS A 162 -2.63 46.69 -38.33
N GLU A 163 -3.90 46.99 -38.12
CA GLU A 163 -4.61 46.40 -36.98
C GLU A 163 -4.50 44.87 -37.06
N PRO A 164 -4.29 44.16 -35.94
CA PRO A 164 -4.25 42.70 -35.97
C PRO A 164 -5.56 42.19 -36.59
N PRO A 165 -5.49 41.19 -37.50
CA PRO A 165 -6.68 40.69 -38.19
C PRO A 165 -7.71 40.24 -37.15
N LYS A 166 -8.94 40.75 -37.27
CA LYS A 166 -10.05 40.25 -36.48
C LYS A 166 -10.27 38.79 -36.87
N TYR A 167 -10.04 37.85 -35.96
CA TYR A 167 -10.35 36.45 -36.20
C TYR A 167 -11.84 36.19 -35.93
N ARG A 168 -12.46 35.38 -36.79
CA ARG A 168 -13.76 34.76 -36.52
C ARG A 168 -13.53 33.29 -36.25
N TYR A 169 -14.24 32.71 -35.30
CA TYR A 169 -14.13 31.29 -35.04
C TYR A 169 -15.28 30.55 -35.73
N ARG A 170 -14.99 29.38 -36.29
CA ARG A 170 -15.99 28.49 -36.86
C ARG A 170 -15.78 27.06 -36.40
N ASN A 171 -16.89 26.37 -36.17
CA ASN A 171 -16.92 24.98 -35.78
C ASN A 171 -16.95 24.11 -37.04
N VAL A 172 -16.03 23.15 -37.13
CA VAL A 172 -15.91 22.25 -38.28
C VAL A 172 -15.83 20.81 -37.80
N SER A 173 -16.68 19.94 -38.35
CA SER A 173 -16.59 18.50 -38.07
C SER A 173 -15.29 17.93 -38.62
N GLN A 174 -14.51 17.28 -37.77
CA GLN A 174 -13.22 16.67 -38.09
C GLN A 174 -13.01 15.39 -37.28
N ALA A 175 -12.04 14.56 -37.69
CA ALA A 175 -11.61 13.41 -36.91
C ALA A 175 -11.18 13.83 -35.50
N CYS A 176 -11.42 12.98 -34.51
CA CYS A 176 -10.92 13.19 -33.15
C CYS A 176 -9.41 12.83 -33.08
N PRO A 177 -8.70 13.25 -32.01
CA PRO A 177 -7.42 12.66 -31.65
C PRO A 177 -7.45 11.11 -31.73
N PRO A 178 -6.35 10.47 -32.17
CA PRO A 178 -5.04 11.04 -32.49
C PRO A 178 -4.93 11.57 -33.94
N ASP A 179 -6.02 11.59 -34.72
CA ASP A 179 -5.99 12.09 -36.10
C ASP A 179 -6.13 13.62 -36.16
N TYR A 180 -4.98 14.28 -36.36
CA TYR A 180 -4.89 15.73 -36.54
C TYR A 180 -4.67 16.16 -38.00
N SER A 181 -4.79 15.25 -38.97
CA SER A 181 -4.44 15.48 -40.39
C SER A 181 -5.13 16.70 -41.01
N LYS A 182 -6.33 17.03 -40.52
CA LYS A 182 -7.15 18.15 -41.02
C LYS A 182 -7.10 19.40 -40.14
N ARG A 183 -6.28 19.48 -39.09
CA ARG A 183 -6.28 20.65 -38.16
C ARG A 183 -5.83 21.95 -38.81
N GLY A 184 -4.99 21.91 -39.85
CA GLY A 184 -4.59 23.10 -40.61
C GLY A 184 -3.72 24.09 -39.83
N GLU A 185 -3.30 23.73 -38.62
CA GLU A 185 -2.30 24.41 -37.81
C GLU A 185 -0.99 23.63 -37.86
N MET A 186 0.14 24.32 -37.65
CA MET A 186 1.41 23.64 -37.46
C MET A 186 1.31 22.75 -36.21
N PRO A 187 1.75 21.49 -36.29
CA PRO A 187 1.79 20.63 -35.12
C PRO A 187 2.54 21.31 -33.98
N PRO A 188 2.03 21.24 -32.75
CA PRO A 188 2.71 21.81 -31.60
C PRO A 188 4.02 21.06 -31.33
N ALA A 189 4.90 21.64 -30.51
CA ALA A 189 6.11 20.94 -30.09
C ALA A 189 5.76 19.61 -29.40
N LYS A 190 6.67 18.62 -29.47
CA LYS A 190 6.44 17.29 -28.90
C LYS A 190 6.03 17.39 -27.42
N GLY A 191 4.87 16.83 -27.10
CA GLY A 191 4.30 16.85 -25.74
C GLY A 191 3.40 18.04 -25.42
N LEU A 192 3.16 18.95 -26.36
CA LEU A 192 2.18 20.04 -26.25
C LEU A 192 0.91 19.73 -27.03
N ARG A 193 -0.20 20.38 -26.65
CA ARG A 193 -1.52 20.20 -27.28
C ARG A 193 -1.76 21.15 -28.43
N TYR A 194 -2.65 20.74 -29.31
CA TYR A 194 -3.31 21.68 -30.21
C TYR A 194 -4.13 22.65 -29.38
N SER A 195 -4.08 23.94 -29.73
CA SER A 195 -4.75 25.02 -28.99
C SER A 195 -6.21 25.18 -29.38
N GLN A 196 -6.72 24.37 -30.30
CA GLN A 196 -8.09 24.45 -30.81
C GLN A 196 -9.05 23.82 -29.81
N SER A 197 -10.20 24.47 -29.60
CA SER A 197 -11.26 23.83 -28.82
C SER A 197 -11.90 22.68 -29.59
N VAL A 198 -12.22 21.59 -28.88
CA VAL A 198 -12.83 20.38 -29.44
C VAL A 198 -14.12 20.09 -28.69
N TYR A 199 -15.19 19.79 -29.41
CA TYR A 199 -16.45 19.29 -28.85
C TYR A 199 -16.54 17.80 -29.15
N TRP A 200 -16.68 17.01 -28.09
CA TRP A 200 -16.68 15.55 -28.15
C TRP A 200 -18.11 15.03 -28.08
N THR A 201 -18.46 14.14 -29.01
CA THR A 201 -19.78 13.48 -29.04
C THR A 201 -19.57 11.98 -29.11
N MET A 202 -20.01 11.24 -28.10
CA MET A 202 -19.90 9.79 -28.07
C MET A 202 -20.77 9.18 -29.18
N ASN A 203 -20.23 8.22 -29.92
CA ASN A 203 -21.01 7.42 -30.85
C ASN A 203 -21.74 6.34 -30.05
N GLU A 204 -23.08 6.41 -29.98
CA GLU A 204 -23.89 5.54 -29.13
C GLU A 204 -23.66 4.05 -29.41
N ASP A 205 -23.49 3.66 -30.68
CA ASP A 205 -23.23 2.27 -31.09
C ASP A 205 -21.89 1.71 -30.58
N LYS A 206 -20.99 2.58 -30.11
CA LYS A 206 -19.65 2.20 -29.61
C LYS A 206 -19.50 2.39 -28.10
N ALA A 207 -20.54 2.88 -27.41
CA ALA A 207 -20.46 3.19 -25.99
C ALA A 207 -20.05 1.99 -25.14
N ALA A 208 -20.63 0.81 -25.39
CA ALA A 208 -20.28 -0.41 -24.64
C ALA A 208 -18.80 -0.80 -24.79
N GLN A 209 -18.25 -0.67 -25.99
CA GLN A 209 -16.84 -0.96 -26.27
C GLN A 209 -15.92 0.07 -25.62
N PHE A 210 -16.27 1.37 -25.70
CA PHE A 210 -15.54 2.44 -25.04
C PHE A 210 -15.36 2.18 -23.53
N TRP A 211 -16.43 1.79 -22.83
CA TRP A 211 -16.35 1.53 -21.40
C TRP A 211 -15.54 0.28 -21.07
N ALA A 212 -15.66 -0.77 -21.89
CA ALA A 212 -14.86 -1.98 -21.72
C ALA A 212 -13.36 -1.69 -21.91
N ASP A 213 -13.01 -0.94 -22.94
CA ASP A 213 -11.62 -0.65 -23.27
C ASP A 213 -11.01 0.35 -22.30
N LEU A 214 -11.76 1.40 -21.91
CA LEU A 214 -11.37 2.32 -20.85
C LEU A 214 -11.06 1.55 -19.56
N TYR A 215 -11.95 0.66 -19.14
CA TYR A 215 -11.71 -0.17 -17.96
C TYR A 215 -10.55 -1.15 -18.15
N SER A 216 -10.37 -1.75 -19.33
CA SER A 216 -9.30 -2.73 -19.53
C SER A 216 -7.90 -2.11 -19.56
N GLU A 217 -7.76 -0.92 -20.14
CA GLU A 217 -6.47 -0.27 -20.37
C GLU A 217 -6.08 0.66 -19.22
N THR A 218 -7.08 1.35 -18.66
CA THR A 218 -6.87 2.26 -17.54
C THR A 218 -7.24 1.54 -16.25
N GLY A 219 -8.44 0.93 -16.20
CA GLY A 219 -9.10 0.41 -14.99
C GLY A 219 -10.28 1.28 -14.56
N VAL A 220 -10.47 2.46 -15.16
CA VAL A 220 -11.48 3.42 -14.72
C VAL A 220 -12.88 2.92 -15.07
N ALA A 221 -13.74 2.80 -14.06
CA ALA A 221 -15.12 2.35 -14.23
C ALA A 221 -16.04 3.48 -14.71
N GLN A 222 -17.14 3.13 -15.36
CA GLN A 222 -18.07 4.09 -15.94
C GLN A 222 -18.71 5.00 -14.87
N GLU A 223 -19.07 4.43 -13.73
CA GLU A 223 -19.63 5.13 -12.57
C GLU A 223 -18.71 6.20 -11.98
N ASP A 224 -17.42 6.14 -12.33
CA ASP A 224 -16.36 7.01 -11.83
C ASP A 224 -16.06 8.17 -12.79
N ILE A 225 -16.88 8.38 -13.81
CA ILE A 225 -16.72 9.46 -14.79
C ILE A 225 -17.83 10.50 -14.66
N THR A 226 -17.44 11.77 -14.68
CA THR A 226 -18.33 12.91 -14.97
C THR A 226 -17.99 13.51 -16.33
N TRP A 227 -18.99 14.09 -16.99
CA TRP A 227 -18.82 14.80 -18.25
C TRP A 227 -18.70 16.29 -17.96
N GLU A 228 -17.57 16.88 -18.32
CA GLU A 228 -17.24 18.27 -17.99
C GLU A 228 -16.70 19.02 -19.21
N ASN A 229 -16.64 20.34 -19.11
CA ASN A 229 -15.91 21.17 -20.07
C ASN A 229 -14.55 21.48 -19.45
N VAL A 230 -13.49 20.91 -20.03
CA VAL A 230 -12.14 20.99 -19.48
C VAL A 230 -11.35 22.07 -20.20
N HIS A 231 -10.70 22.94 -19.44
CA HIS A 231 -9.90 24.05 -19.96
C HIS A 231 -8.42 23.83 -19.63
N HIS A 232 -7.57 23.82 -20.66
CA HIS A 232 -6.18 23.36 -20.53
C HIS A 232 -5.15 24.47 -20.37
N TYR A 233 -5.50 25.71 -20.72
CA TYR A 233 -4.59 26.85 -20.62
C TYR A 233 -5.32 28.07 -20.08
N PHE A 234 -4.66 28.86 -19.25
CA PHE A 234 -5.28 30.06 -18.68
C PHE A 234 -5.65 31.08 -19.76
N CYS A 235 -6.87 31.59 -19.67
CA CYS A 235 -7.37 32.77 -20.38
C CYS A 235 -7.95 33.74 -19.34
N ALA A 236 -7.91 35.05 -19.60
CA ALA A 236 -8.61 35.99 -18.71
C ALA A 236 -10.13 35.91 -18.96
N PRO A 237 -10.99 35.90 -17.93
CA PRO A 237 -12.46 35.81 -18.10
C PRO A 237 -13.07 36.93 -18.96
N THR A 238 -12.37 38.06 -19.07
CA THR A 238 -12.75 39.21 -19.89
C THR A 238 -12.42 39.05 -21.37
N GLU A 239 -11.69 38.00 -21.76
CA GLU A 239 -11.35 37.72 -23.16
C GLU A 239 -12.53 37.12 -23.92
N LYS A 240 -12.98 37.86 -24.93
CA LYS A 240 -14.15 37.53 -25.75
C LYS A 240 -14.09 36.16 -26.44
N HIS A 241 -12.90 35.59 -26.60
CA HIS A 241 -12.64 34.37 -27.38
C HIS A 241 -12.00 33.25 -26.57
N CYS A 242 -12.09 33.30 -25.23
CA CYS A 242 -11.50 32.25 -24.40
C CYS A 242 -12.06 30.85 -24.73
N GLY A 243 -13.38 30.74 -24.92
CA GLY A 243 -14.04 29.47 -25.25
C GLY A 243 -13.62 28.85 -26.60
N ASP A 244 -13.01 29.66 -27.47
CA ASP A 244 -12.65 29.26 -28.83
C ASP A 244 -11.28 28.55 -28.92
N SER A 245 -10.50 28.55 -27.83
CA SER A 245 -9.18 27.91 -27.76
C SER A 245 -8.96 27.15 -26.45
N ASN A 246 -8.28 26.00 -26.52
CA ASN A 246 -7.81 25.20 -25.38
C ASN A 246 -8.91 24.55 -24.52
N TRP A 247 -10.11 24.33 -25.09
CA TRP A 247 -11.20 23.62 -24.42
C TRP A 247 -11.46 22.24 -25.01
N ASP A 248 -11.70 21.26 -24.14
CA ASP A 248 -12.40 20.02 -24.48
C ASP A 248 -13.81 20.08 -23.88
N TYR A 249 -14.81 20.25 -24.73
CA TYR A 249 -16.22 20.29 -24.33
C TYR A 249 -16.82 18.89 -24.33
N ASN A 250 -17.59 18.58 -23.28
CA ASN A 250 -18.19 17.27 -23.05
C ASN A 250 -17.11 16.15 -23.02
N PHE A 251 -16.13 16.32 -22.14
CA PHE A 251 -15.00 15.41 -21.97
C PHE A 251 -15.16 14.57 -20.69
N PRO A 252 -14.79 13.27 -20.69
CA PRO A 252 -14.89 12.44 -19.50
C PRO A 252 -13.76 12.79 -18.51
N VAL A 253 -14.12 13.03 -17.26
CA VAL A 253 -13.21 13.37 -16.18
C VAL A 253 -13.47 12.41 -15.00
N PRO A 254 -12.42 11.84 -14.38
CA PRO A 254 -12.58 11.07 -13.15
C PRO A 254 -13.29 11.88 -12.06
N LYS A 255 -14.41 11.33 -11.57
CA LYS A 255 -15.23 11.91 -10.52
C LYS A 255 -14.65 11.58 -9.15
N GLY A 256 -14.58 12.62 -8.32
CA GLY A 256 -14.59 12.43 -6.86
C GLY A 256 -13.33 11.84 -6.26
N PHE A 257 -12.26 11.61 -7.04
CA PHE A 257 -10.95 11.27 -6.52
C PHE A 257 -10.22 12.54 -6.10
N LYS A 258 -10.13 12.75 -4.80
CA LYS A 258 -9.53 13.92 -4.17
C LYS A 258 -8.29 13.53 -3.40
N ARG A 259 -7.59 14.54 -2.90
CA ARG A 259 -6.39 14.35 -2.09
C ARG A 259 -6.66 13.46 -0.87
N GLU A 260 -7.83 13.61 -0.27
CA GLU A 260 -8.26 12.87 0.92
C GLU A 260 -8.52 11.39 0.64
N ASP A 261 -8.67 11.00 -0.63
CA ASP A 261 -8.83 9.61 -1.05
C ASP A 261 -7.48 8.90 -1.23
N VAL A 262 -6.36 9.64 -1.22
CA VAL A 262 -5.02 9.06 -1.29
C VAL A 262 -4.63 8.53 0.09
N ILE A 263 -4.37 7.23 0.18
CA ILE A 263 -3.99 6.57 1.45
C ILE A 263 -2.66 7.16 1.96
N ASP A 264 -2.69 7.68 3.18
CA ASP A 264 -1.48 8.12 3.89
C ASP A 264 -0.96 6.98 4.80
N PRO A 265 0.23 6.42 4.56
CA PRO A 265 0.84 5.43 5.46
C PRO A 265 1.08 5.99 6.86
N ARG A 266 1.10 7.31 7.06
CA ARG A 266 1.07 7.91 8.41
C ARG A 266 -0.17 7.47 9.19
N ASP A 267 -1.33 7.39 8.55
CA ASP A 267 -2.58 7.04 9.23
C ASP A 267 -2.50 5.62 9.79
N VAL A 268 -1.84 4.71 9.08
CA VAL A 268 -1.51 3.35 9.54
C VAL A 268 -0.61 3.41 10.77
N VAL A 269 0.50 4.14 10.68
CA VAL A 269 1.43 4.25 11.80
C VAL A 269 0.75 4.94 12.98
N THR A 270 -0.19 5.84 12.76
CA THR A 270 -0.94 6.63 13.77
C THR A 270 -2.06 5.82 14.42
N GLU A 271 -2.81 5.04 13.66
CA GLU A 271 -3.82 4.11 14.18
C GLU A 271 -3.13 2.96 14.94
N ALA A 272 -2.05 2.45 14.36
CA ALA A 272 -1.17 1.54 15.06
C ALA A 272 -0.45 2.25 16.22
N HIS A 273 -0.23 3.57 16.22
CA HIS A 273 0.58 4.29 17.22
C HIS A 273 0.07 4.08 18.64
N GLY A 274 -1.24 4.20 18.88
CA GLY A 274 -1.82 3.93 20.20
C GLY A 274 -1.57 2.50 20.68
N ARG A 275 -1.54 1.54 19.75
CA ARG A 275 -1.31 0.11 20.04
C ARG A 275 0.19 -0.28 20.01
N LEU A 276 1.01 0.44 19.25
CA LEU A 276 2.46 0.25 19.09
C LEU A 276 3.25 0.93 20.22
N GLN A 277 2.71 2.02 20.77
CA GLN A 277 3.19 2.63 22.00
C GLN A 277 3.20 1.61 23.15
N ASP A 278 2.23 0.69 23.17
CA ASP A 278 2.18 -0.43 24.12
C ASP A 278 3.02 -1.62 23.67
N LEU A 279 3.15 -1.86 22.35
CA LEU A 279 3.96 -2.97 21.84
C LEU A 279 5.44 -2.82 22.20
N LYS A 280 6.01 -1.61 22.09
CA LYS A 280 7.42 -1.38 22.43
C LYS A 280 7.76 -1.77 23.88
N PRO A 281 7.12 -1.23 24.93
CA PRO A 281 7.41 -1.59 26.31
C PRO A 281 7.08 -3.06 26.60
N GLN A 282 6.04 -3.63 25.97
CA GLN A 282 5.78 -5.08 26.07
C GLN A 282 6.91 -5.92 25.47
N LEU A 283 7.43 -5.52 24.30
CA LEU A 283 8.53 -6.21 23.63
C LEU A 283 9.83 -6.05 24.42
N ASP A 284 10.07 -4.87 25.00
CA ASP A 284 11.19 -4.62 25.90
C ASP A 284 11.12 -5.52 27.14
N ASP A 285 9.92 -5.68 27.74
CA ASP A 285 9.70 -6.60 28.87
C ASP A 285 9.85 -8.08 28.45
N ALA A 286 9.33 -8.47 27.30
CA ALA A 286 9.45 -9.84 26.80
C ALA A 286 10.91 -10.21 26.50
N VAL A 287 11.67 -9.32 25.84
CA VAL A 287 13.12 -9.49 25.61
C VAL A 287 13.87 -9.61 26.93
N ARG A 288 13.56 -8.76 27.90
CA ARG A 288 14.17 -8.81 29.25
C ARG A 288 13.89 -10.15 29.93
N ARG A 289 12.65 -10.63 29.91
CA ARG A 289 12.28 -11.94 30.50
C ARG A 289 12.94 -13.11 29.80
N VAL A 290 13.07 -13.07 28.48
CA VAL A 290 13.79 -14.11 27.72
C VAL A 290 15.26 -14.13 28.15
N LYS A 291 15.92 -12.96 28.24
CA LYS A 291 17.32 -12.85 28.71
C LYS A 291 17.52 -13.35 30.15
N GLU A 292 16.55 -13.11 31.02
CA GLU A 292 16.58 -13.54 32.42
C GLU A 292 16.17 -15.02 32.61
N GLY A 293 15.71 -15.70 31.55
CA GLY A 293 15.15 -17.05 31.66
C GLY A 293 13.81 -17.12 32.40
N THR A 294 13.09 -16.00 32.50
CA THR A 294 11.80 -15.87 33.22
C THR A 294 10.59 -15.78 32.29
N TYR A 295 10.80 -15.87 30.97
CA TYR A 295 9.72 -15.94 30.00
C TYR A 295 9.09 -17.33 29.99
N LEU A 296 7.78 -17.40 30.24
CA LEU A 296 7.06 -18.67 30.43
C LEU A 296 6.60 -19.33 29.12
N GLY A 297 6.66 -18.61 27.99
CA GLY A 297 6.28 -19.11 26.67
C GLY A 297 7.47 -19.61 25.85
N LEU A 298 7.20 -20.14 24.65
CA LEU A 298 8.25 -20.49 23.69
C LEU A 298 8.79 -19.22 23.01
N THR A 299 10.09 -18.97 23.10
CA THR A 299 10.73 -17.83 22.43
C THR A 299 10.54 -17.89 20.90
N ASP A 300 10.49 -19.09 20.32
CA ASP A 300 10.20 -19.28 18.89
C ASP A 300 8.78 -18.84 18.51
N ASP A 301 7.78 -19.10 19.37
CA ASP A 301 6.41 -18.61 19.18
C ASP A 301 6.38 -17.08 19.30
N LEU A 302 7.10 -16.52 20.28
CA LEU A 302 7.18 -15.07 20.44
C LEU A 302 7.80 -14.39 19.20
N VAL A 303 8.89 -14.95 18.65
CA VAL A 303 9.51 -14.46 17.42
C VAL A 303 8.51 -14.48 16.25
N ASP A 304 7.84 -15.62 16.02
CA ASP A 304 6.89 -15.76 14.90
C ASP A 304 5.67 -14.84 15.05
N ALA A 305 5.23 -14.62 16.29
CA ALA A 305 4.09 -13.76 16.58
C ALA A 305 4.38 -12.27 16.29
N VAL A 306 5.59 -11.79 16.60
CA VAL A 306 5.92 -10.36 16.50
C VAL A 306 6.65 -9.99 15.19
N SER A 307 7.25 -10.94 14.48
CA SER A 307 8.07 -10.66 13.30
C SER A 307 7.30 -9.96 12.18
N LEU A 308 6.09 -10.47 11.87
CA LEU A 308 5.27 -9.90 10.82
C LEU A 308 4.86 -8.47 11.18
N PRO A 309 4.17 -8.18 12.31
CA PRO A 309 3.80 -6.81 12.66
C PRO A 309 4.95 -5.82 12.67
N ILE A 310 6.11 -6.21 13.20
CA ILE A 310 7.29 -5.34 13.26
C ILE A 310 7.80 -5.01 11.85
N PHE A 311 7.88 -5.98 10.95
CA PHE A 311 8.29 -5.73 9.57
C PHE A 311 7.29 -4.90 8.78
N MET A 312 5.99 -5.04 9.06
CA MET A 312 4.99 -4.17 8.45
C MET A 312 5.20 -2.71 8.84
N VAL A 313 5.43 -2.45 10.13
CA VAL A 313 5.75 -1.09 10.61
C VAL A 313 7.05 -0.59 9.98
N ALA A 314 8.07 -1.43 9.90
CA ALA A 314 9.35 -1.05 9.30
C ALA A 314 9.20 -0.67 7.82
N ASP A 315 8.45 -1.46 7.05
CA ASP A 315 8.16 -1.17 5.65
C ASP A 315 7.30 0.10 5.51
N ALA A 316 6.30 0.33 6.36
CA ALA A 316 5.52 1.58 6.37
C ALA A 316 6.43 2.80 6.47
N VAL A 317 7.34 2.79 7.44
CA VAL A 317 8.29 3.88 7.67
C VAL A 317 9.28 4.03 6.50
N GLU A 318 9.72 2.93 5.88
CA GLU A 318 10.54 3.02 4.68
C GLU A 318 9.80 3.64 3.49
N ASN A 319 8.52 3.33 3.33
CA ASN A 319 7.72 3.84 2.22
C ASN A 319 7.39 5.32 2.39
N MET A 320 7.15 5.78 3.62
CA MET A 320 7.05 7.21 3.94
C MET A 320 8.31 8.00 3.53
N LYS A 321 9.51 7.41 3.63
CA LYS A 321 10.75 8.04 3.14
C LYS A 321 10.78 8.19 1.62
N SER A 322 10.15 7.28 0.89
CA SER A 322 10.12 7.33 -0.58
C SER A 322 9.28 8.52 -1.08
N ILE A 323 8.23 8.93 -0.35
CA ILE A 323 7.44 10.15 -0.66
C ILE A 323 8.33 11.40 -0.66
N VAL A 324 9.21 11.51 0.34
CA VAL A 324 10.12 12.65 0.48
C VAL A 324 11.01 12.79 -0.76
N LYS A 325 11.38 11.68 -1.40
CA LYS A 325 12.19 11.67 -2.63
C LYS A 325 11.41 12.01 -3.91
N VAL A 326 10.09 11.77 -3.95
CA VAL A 326 9.22 12.17 -5.09
C VAL A 326 9.19 13.69 -5.27
N ALA A 327 9.33 14.44 -4.17
CA ALA A 327 9.34 15.89 -4.21
C ALA A 327 10.62 16.48 -4.84
N GLU A 328 11.72 15.71 -4.92
CA GLU A 328 13.06 16.24 -5.22
C GLU A 328 13.58 15.91 -6.64
N GLU A 329 13.05 14.91 -7.37
CA GLU A 329 13.60 14.55 -8.70
C GLU A 329 12.57 14.31 -9.83
N MET A 330 12.93 14.85 -11.00
CA MET A 330 12.15 14.98 -12.23
C MET A 330 12.47 13.87 -13.25
N ASP A 331 11.51 12.98 -13.50
CA ASP A 331 11.25 12.25 -14.76
C ASP A 331 9.84 11.64 -14.71
N ARG A 332 9.07 11.66 -15.80
CA ARG A 332 7.66 11.22 -15.82
C ARG A 332 7.52 9.72 -15.51
N GLU A 333 8.42 8.91 -16.06
CA GLU A 333 8.42 7.44 -15.87
C GLU A 333 8.89 7.06 -14.46
N LYS A 334 9.95 7.70 -13.96
CA LYS A 334 10.40 7.49 -12.57
C LYS A 334 9.35 7.96 -11.58
N ARG A 335 8.67 9.08 -11.84
CA ARG A 335 7.57 9.56 -11.01
C ARG A 335 6.45 8.52 -10.98
N LYS A 336 6.01 7.97 -12.12
CA LYS A 336 5.01 6.89 -12.16
C LYS A 336 5.48 5.67 -11.34
N ALA A 337 6.70 5.19 -11.54
CA ALA A 337 7.24 4.03 -10.81
C ALA A 337 7.33 4.26 -9.28
N ILE A 338 7.72 5.45 -8.84
CA ILE A 338 7.80 5.78 -7.41
C ILE A 338 6.39 5.93 -6.82
N LEU A 339 5.44 6.54 -7.55
CA LEU A 339 4.03 6.58 -7.16
C LEU A 339 3.47 5.15 -7.00
N PHE A 340 3.77 4.23 -7.93
CA PHE A 340 3.34 2.83 -7.89
C PHE A 340 3.95 2.05 -6.73
N ALA A 341 5.27 2.18 -6.51
CA ALA A 341 5.95 1.54 -5.40
C ALA A 341 5.36 2.01 -4.07
N PHE A 342 5.02 3.29 -3.98
CA PHE A 342 4.40 3.86 -2.79
C PHE A 342 2.95 3.40 -2.57
N LEU A 343 2.12 3.33 -3.61
CA LEU A 343 0.72 2.92 -3.47
C LEU A 343 0.60 1.44 -3.16
N SER A 344 1.36 0.59 -3.84
CA SER A 344 1.46 -0.84 -3.53
C SER A 344 1.88 -1.05 -2.07
N ALA A 345 2.87 -0.28 -1.63
CA ALA A 345 3.27 -0.24 -0.23
C ALA A 345 2.17 0.23 0.71
N SER A 346 1.40 1.26 0.33
CA SER A 346 0.33 1.82 1.17
C SER A 346 -0.86 0.87 1.30
N PHE A 347 -1.18 0.10 0.24
CA PHE A 347 -2.25 -0.90 0.26
C PHE A 347 -1.98 -2.08 1.19
N PHE A 348 -0.70 -2.38 1.44
CA PHE A 348 -0.30 -3.40 2.41
C PHE A 348 -0.84 -3.12 3.83
N PHE A 349 -1.21 -1.87 4.12
CA PHE A 349 -1.65 -1.46 5.43
C PHE A 349 -3.16 -1.38 5.62
N VAL A 350 -3.93 -1.59 4.55
CA VAL A 350 -5.39 -1.61 4.58
C VAL A 350 -5.96 -2.59 5.62
N PRO A 351 -5.37 -3.80 5.88
CA PRO A 351 -5.82 -4.66 6.98
C PRO A 351 -5.76 -3.99 8.35
N VAL A 352 -4.74 -3.17 8.60
CA VAL A 352 -4.50 -2.53 9.91
C VAL A 352 -5.50 -1.41 10.17
N VAL A 353 -5.95 -0.75 9.11
CA VAL A 353 -6.89 0.39 9.12
C VAL A 353 -8.35 -0.04 8.94
N GLY A 354 -8.58 -1.35 8.76
CA GLY A 354 -9.84 -1.94 8.28
C GLY A 354 -11.09 -1.71 9.13
N GLU A 355 -10.99 -1.10 10.32
CA GLU A 355 -12.15 -0.80 11.18
C GLU A 355 -12.60 0.67 11.15
N ILE A 356 -11.79 1.64 10.67
CA ILE A 356 -12.05 3.07 10.94
C ILE A 356 -12.41 3.89 9.69
N VAL A 357 -12.07 3.43 8.48
CA VAL A 357 -12.58 4.06 7.26
C VAL A 357 -13.96 3.47 6.97
N SER A 358 -14.99 4.15 7.49
CA SER A 358 -16.42 3.87 7.26
C SER A 358 -16.66 3.14 5.93
N GLY A 359 -17.19 1.93 6.03
CA GLY A 359 -17.30 0.98 4.94
C GLY A 359 -17.82 1.56 3.63
N LEU A 360 -17.29 1.00 2.54
CA LEU A 360 -17.60 1.24 1.12
C LEU A 360 -16.78 2.31 0.38
N THR A 361 -15.99 3.15 1.06
CA THR A 361 -15.14 4.14 0.34
C THR A 361 -13.69 3.65 0.13
N SER A 362 -13.06 2.98 1.09
CA SER A 362 -11.66 2.55 0.98
C SER A 362 -11.41 1.56 -0.18
N LEU A 363 -12.22 0.51 -0.31
CA LEU A 363 -12.03 -0.55 -1.32
C LEU A 363 -12.30 -0.06 -2.75
N VAL A 364 -13.32 0.79 -2.93
CA VAL A 364 -13.65 1.43 -4.20
C VAL A 364 -12.55 2.42 -4.61
N THR A 365 -11.98 3.15 -3.65
CA THR A 365 -10.86 4.07 -3.86
C THR A 365 -9.55 3.36 -4.22
N ILE A 366 -9.28 2.17 -3.66
CA ILE A 366 -8.12 1.34 -4.03
C ILE A 366 -8.23 0.88 -5.50
N GLY A 367 -9.39 0.33 -5.88
CA GLY A 367 -9.67 -0.06 -7.26
C GLY A 367 -9.51 1.11 -8.23
N ARG A 368 -10.02 2.30 -7.85
CA ARG A 368 -9.86 3.57 -8.58
C ARG A 368 -8.41 4.01 -8.68
N ILE A 369 -7.62 3.96 -7.62
CA ILE A 369 -6.19 4.36 -7.67
C ILE A 369 -5.40 3.47 -8.62
N VAL A 370 -5.61 2.14 -8.56
CA VAL A 370 -4.97 1.16 -9.44
C VAL A 370 -5.41 1.38 -10.90
N ALA A 371 -6.68 1.68 -11.09
CA ALA A 371 -7.31 2.04 -12.37
C ALA A 371 -6.90 3.39 -12.97
N LEU A 372 -6.46 4.32 -12.14
CA LEU A 372 -6.18 5.68 -12.56
C LEU A 372 -4.71 5.87 -12.93
N MET A 373 -3.90 4.81 -12.90
CA MET A 373 -2.45 4.87 -13.14
C MET A 373 -1.96 4.11 -14.37
N GLY A 374 -2.84 3.40 -15.08
CA GLY A 374 -2.60 2.90 -16.44
C GLY A 374 -1.30 2.09 -16.58
N THR A 375 -1.17 0.99 -15.84
CA THR A 375 -0.35 -0.20 -16.18
C THR A 375 -0.78 -1.33 -15.26
N VAL A 376 -1.34 -2.40 -15.84
CA VAL A 376 -1.77 -3.58 -15.10
C VAL A 376 -0.52 -4.33 -14.60
N GLY A 377 -0.30 -4.34 -13.29
CA GLY A 377 0.59 -5.28 -12.63
C GLY A 377 -0.21 -6.10 -11.62
N ASN A 378 -0.22 -7.43 -11.77
CA ASN A 378 -0.88 -8.39 -10.88
C ASN A 378 -0.61 -8.14 -9.39
N VAL A 379 0.53 -7.55 -9.04
CA VAL A 379 0.99 -7.29 -7.67
C VAL A 379 0.00 -6.46 -6.84
N ALA A 380 -0.63 -5.42 -7.39
CA ALA A 380 -1.55 -4.58 -6.62
C ALA A 380 -2.92 -5.24 -6.38
N LEU A 381 -3.40 -6.01 -7.36
CA LEU A 381 -4.62 -6.81 -7.25
C LEU A 381 -4.41 -8.02 -6.32
N ASP A 382 -3.22 -8.61 -6.32
CA ASP A 382 -2.87 -9.72 -5.43
C ASP A 382 -2.84 -9.26 -3.96
N ILE A 383 -2.33 -8.05 -3.67
CA ILE A 383 -2.44 -7.42 -2.34
C ILE A 383 -3.92 -7.28 -1.95
N TYR A 384 -4.76 -6.74 -2.85
CA TYR A 384 -6.19 -6.59 -2.63
C TYR A 384 -6.87 -7.92 -2.26
N THR A 385 -6.59 -9.01 -2.97
CA THR A 385 -7.22 -10.33 -2.71
C THR A 385 -6.83 -10.95 -1.36
N VAL A 386 -5.63 -10.66 -0.84
CA VAL A 386 -5.22 -11.14 0.49
C VAL A 386 -5.88 -10.33 1.60
N VAL A 387 -6.13 -9.06 1.34
CA VAL A 387 -6.65 -8.11 2.33
C VAL A 387 -8.17 -8.15 2.44
N ASP A 388 -8.89 -8.31 1.32
CA ASP A 388 -10.36 -8.36 1.27
C ASP A 388 -10.94 -9.67 1.83
N ASP A 389 -10.09 -10.64 2.18
CA ASP A 389 -10.49 -11.83 2.93
C ASP A 389 -10.72 -11.46 4.39
N ASP A 390 -11.97 -11.57 4.85
CA ASP A 390 -12.42 -11.31 6.21
C ASP A 390 -11.77 -12.24 7.27
N LYS A 391 -10.99 -13.23 6.82
CA LYS A 391 -10.19 -14.15 7.62
C LYS A 391 -8.70 -14.07 7.30
N ASN A 392 -8.20 -12.93 6.86
CA ASN A 392 -6.77 -12.81 6.56
C ASN A 392 -5.90 -12.96 7.83
N ALA A 393 -4.84 -13.76 7.71
CA ALA A 393 -3.92 -14.08 8.79
C ALA A 393 -3.15 -12.85 9.35
N PRO A 394 -2.77 -11.83 8.55
CA PRO A 394 -2.12 -10.63 9.06
C PRO A 394 -2.96 -9.87 10.09
N LEU A 395 -4.25 -9.60 9.82
CA LEU A 395 -5.13 -8.90 10.75
C LEU A 395 -5.34 -9.70 12.04
N ALA A 396 -5.49 -11.02 11.93
CA ALA A 396 -5.61 -11.90 13.09
C ALA A 396 -4.37 -11.83 14.00
N ILE A 397 -3.16 -11.81 13.41
CA ILE A 397 -1.90 -11.65 14.16
C ILE A 397 -1.84 -10.28 14.84
N PHE A 398 -2.17 -9.21 14.12
CA PHE A 398 -2.19 -7.85 14.67
C PHE A 398 -3.13 -7.75 15.87
N ASN A 399 -4.37 -8.22 15.73
CA ASN A 399 -5.36 -8.16 16.82
C ASN A 399 -4.94 -8.95 18.06
N LEU A 400 -4.23 -10.06 17.88
CA LEU A 400 -3.73 -10.85 19.00
C LEU A 400 -2.58 -10.17 19.74
N ILE A 401 -1.66 -9.54 19.00
CA ILE A 401 -0.36 -9.08 19.51
C ILE A 401 -0.35 -7.62 19.92
N LEU A 402 -1.21 -6.80 19.32
CA LEU A 402 -1.35 -5.40 19.67
C LEU A 402 -2.27 -5.15 20.87
N ALA A 403 -2.88 -6.18 21.42
CA ALA A 403 -3.66 -6.05 22.65
C ALA A 403 -2.73 -5.79 23.87
N PRO A 404 -3.20 -5.07 24.90
CA PRO A 404 -2.42 -4.83 26.11
C PRO A 404 -1.95 -6.14 26.75
N LEU A 405 -0.67 -6.20 27.11
CA LEU A 405 0.00 -7.36 27.73
C LEU A 405 -0.05 -8.66 26.90
N ALA A 406 -0.36 -8.59 25.61
CA ALA A 406 -0.46 -9.74 24.73
C ALA A 406 0.81 -10.59 24.68
N LEU A 407 2.00 -9.99 24.75
CA LEU A 407 3.26 -10.73 24.67
C LEU A 407 3.55 -11.61 25.89
N LEU A 408 2.85 -11.38 27.00
CA LEU A 408 2.91 -12.19 28.21
C LEU A 408 1.79 -13.26 28.26
N ASP A 409 0.79 -13.15 27.39
CA ASP A 409 -0.28 -14.14 27.24
C ASP A 409 0.18 -15.24 26.25
N ILE A 410 0.70 -16.33 26.81
CA ILE A 410 1.26 -17.46 26.05
C ILE A 410 0.24 -18.02 25.05
N ALA A 411 -1.06 -18.03 25.39
CA ALA A 411 -2.09 -18.54 24.49
C ALA A 411 -2.29 -17.63 23.27
N ARG A 412 -2.24 -16.31 23.46
CA ARG A 412 -2.30 -15.34 22.35
C ARG A 412 -1.05 -15.40 21.48
N VAL A 413 0.12 -15.42 22.11
CA VAL A 413 1.42 -15.53 21.41
C VAL A 413 1.46 -16.80 20.56
N SER A 414 1.09 -17.95 21.12
CA SER A 414 1.08 -19.21 20.37
C SER A 414 0.06 -19.21 19.23
N ARG A 415 -1.12 -18.62 19.45
CA ARG A 415 -2.14 -18.50 18.38
C ARG A 415 -1.65 -17.60 17.24
N ALA A 416 -1.03 -16.47 17.55
CA ALA A 416 -0.44 -15.59 16.55
C ALA A 416 0.72 -16.25 15.79
N ALA A 417 1.59 -16.97 16.50
CA ALA A 417 2.67 -17.75 15.90
C ALA A 417 2.13 -18.81 14.92
N ASN A 418 1.05 -19.50 15.27
CA ASN A 418 0.41 -20.49 14.41
C ASN A 418 -0.20 -19.85 13.15
N PHE A 419 -0.88 -18.70 13.29
CA PHE A 419 -1.33 -17.94 12.12
C PHE A 419 -0.14 -17.55 11.24
N ARG A 420 0.97 -17.11 11.83
CA ARG A 420 2.16 -16.76 11.07
C ARG A 420 2.70 -17.95 10.30
N ARG A 421 2.89 -19.10 10.95
CA ARG A 421 3.45 -20.31 10.31
C ARG A 421 2.55 -20.88 9.23
N ALA A 422 1.24 -20.69 9.35
CA ALA A 422 0.27 -21.13 8.35
C ALA A 422 0.33 -20.33 7.04
N MET A 423 0.93 -19.13 7.04
CA MET A 423 1.10 -18.33 5.82
C MET A 423 2.28 -18.83 4.97
N PRO A 424 2.04 -19.36 3.77
CA PRO A 424 3.08 -19.81 2.86
C PRO A 424 3.84 -18.64 2.23
N GLY A 425 4.96 -18.95 1.57
CA GLY A 425 5.87 -17.96 0.97
C GLY A 425 5.19 -17.07 -0.08
N ASP A 426 4.29 -17.64 -0.88
CA ASP A 426 3.52 -16.91 -1.88
C ASP A 426 2.52 -15.92 -1.22
N GLU A 427 1.87 -16.29 -0.12
CA GLU A 427 1.02 -15.37 0.63
C GLU A 427 1.84 -14.21 1.23
N LEU A 428 3.07 -14.46 1.69
CA LEU A 428 3.98 -13.42 2.17
C LEU A 428 4.52 -12.53 1.05
N SER A 429 4.78 -13.07 -0.14
CA SER A 429 5.19 -12.27 -1.29
C SER A 429 4.10 -11.29 -1.73
N LYS A 430 2.82 -11.67 -1.56
CA LYS A 430 1.69 -10.75 -1.77
C LYS A 430 1.67 -9.61 -0.76
N LEU A 431 2.33 -9.75 0.39
CA LEU A 431 2.51 -8.67 1.38
C LEU A 431 3.71 -7.76 1.07
N GLY A 432 4.52 -8.12 0.06
CA GLY A 432 5.66 -7.35 -0.42
C GLY A 432 6.98 -8.15 -0.38
N ASP A 433 7.74 -8.07 -1.47
CA ASP A 433 8.99 -8.84 -1.63
C ASP A 433 10.03 -8.59 -0.55
N LYS A 434 10.14 -7.33 -0.08
CA LYS A 434 11.05 -6.97 1.01
C LYS A 434 10.66 -7.65 2.33
N LEU A 435 9.36 -7.65 2.64
CA LEU A 435 8.84 -8.31 3.84
C LEU A 435 9.06 -9.82 3.75
N ALA A 436 8.71 -10.42 2.60
CA ALA A 436 8.93 -11.84 2.35
C ALA A 436 10.41 -12.22 2.53
N ALA A 437 11.34 -11.42 1.99
CA ALA A 437 12.77 -11.64 2.14
C ALA A 437 13.25 -11.56 3.60
N ARG A 438 12.75 -10.59 4.38
CA ARG A 438 13.06 -10.49 5.82
C ARG A 438 12.51 -11.67 6.62
N MET A 439 11.31 -12.12 6.28
CA MET A 439 10.70 -13.29 6.90
C MET A 439 11.46 -14.58 6.58
N ASP A 440 11.88 -14.77 5.33
CA ASP A 440 12.73 -15.88 4.92
C ASP A 440 14.08 -15.84 5.64
N MET A 441 14.65 -14.66 5.85
CA MET A 441 15.86 -14.49 6.63
C MET A 441 15.71 -14.96 8.08
N ILE A 442 14.58 -14.65 8.74
CA ILE A 442 14.28 -15.18 10.09
C ILE A 442 14.18 -16.71 10.06
N SER A 443 13.46 -17.28 9.09
CA SER A 443 13.33 -18.73 8.95
C SER A 443 14.71 -19.39 8.87
N ARG A 444 15.58 -18.89 7.98
CA ARG A 444 16.93 -19.41 7.82
C ARG A 444 17.81 -19.29 9.06
N ILE A 445 17.60 -18.27 9.89
CA ILE A 445 18.33 -18.11 11.16
C ILE A 445 17.84 -19.14 12.19
N LYS A 446 16.52 -19.41 12.21
CA LYS A 446 15.87 -20.34 13.14
C LYS A 446 16.00 -21.80 12.72
N ASP A 447 16.10 -22.08 11.43
CA ASP A 447 16.20 -23.43 10.89
C ASP A 447 17.47 -24.10 11.42
N ARG A 448 17.26 -25.11 12.26
CA ARG A 448 18.31 -25.85 12.98
C ARG A 448 19.06 -26.83 12.07
N CYS A 449 18.70 -26.88 10.78
CA CYS A 449 19.39 -27.69 9.80
C CYS A 449 20.50 -26.86 9.16
N SER A 450 21.76 -27.12 9.53
CA SER A 450 22.91 -26.69 8.75
C SER A 450 22.81 -27.29 7.34
N ILE A 451 23.09 -26.48 6.30
CA ILE A 451 23.47 -26.99 4.98
C ILE A 451 24.81 -27.72 5.10
#